data_AF-A0A4T0UJR1-F1
#
_entry.id   AF-A0A4T0UJR1-F1
#
_cell.length_a   1.000
_cell.length_b   1.000
_cell.length_c   1.000
_cell.angle_alpha   90.00
_cell.angle_beta   90.00
_cell.angle_gamma   90.00
#
_symmetry.space_group_name_H-M   'P 1'
#
loop_
_entity.id
_entity.type
_entity.pdbx_description
1 polymer ?
#
loop_
_entity_poly.entity_id
_entity_poly.type
_entity_poly.pdbx_seq_one_letter_code
_entity_poly.pdbx_strand_id
1 'polypeptide(L)'
;MPDYSARPAGLDWDALTPTCSLCGKPSGSVDTETGLCQPCTDPISYTPTSAAAPGGPGDAARRPGPRRRYAQRDAHIVERYNAGDPVTTIATDQSMSPGAVRAVLDREGIQRRRTLGGNRIAEDRDPSIVDKVRRLYVDEHCSVEEAARRLGVGVSRVRSVMRRNGIEPRQTGGTAPMPQDVRDDIIRRYNAAEPAPAIAAAHGINPSTVYTVLRAAGVPTRKQATR
;
A
#
# COMPACT_ATOMS: atom_id res chain seq x y z
N MET A 1 -40.11 -13.23 -57.32
CA MET A 1 -39.16 -12.18 -57.75
C MET A 1 -37.77 -12.70 -57.46
N PRO A 2 -36.90 -12.89 -58.45
CA PRO A 2 -35.54 -13.35 -58.20
C PRO A 2 -34.74 -12.26 -57.46
N ASP A 3 -34.04 -12.68 -56.41
CA ASP A 3 -33.17 -11.85 -55.58
C ASP A 3 -31.90 -11.50 -56.35
N TYR A 4 -31.78 -10.24 -56.78
CA TYR A 4 -30.65 -9.70 -57.55
C TYR A 4 -29.45 -9.29 -56.69
N SER A 5 -29.45 -9.57 -55.37
CA SER A 5 -28.41 -9.06 -54.46
C SER A 5 -27.16 -9.95 -54.34
N ALA A 6 -27.13 -11.12 -54.97
CA ALA A 6 -25.96 -12.00 -54.98
C ALA A 6 -24.96 -11.61 -56.09
N ARG A 7 -23.93 -10.83 -55.73
CA ARG A 7 -22.81 -10.51 -56.63
C ARG A 7 -21.99 -11.79 -56.94
N PRO A 8 -21.88 -12.27 -58.20
CA PRO A 8 -21.02 -13.40 -58.53
C PRO A 8 -19.55 -13.11 -58.18
N ALA A 9 -18.90 -14.12 -57.60
CA ALA A 9 -17.49 -14.05 -57.20
C ALA A 9 -16.56 -14.08 -58.43
N GLY A 10 -15.52 -13.24 -58.43
CA GLY A 10 -14.49 -13.19 -59.48
C GLY A 10 -14.57 -11.99 -60.43
N LEU A 11 -15.61 -11.16 -60.33
CA LEU A 11 -15.70 -9.87 -61.04
C LEU A 11 -15.27 -8.74 -60.10
N ASP A 12 -14.37 -7.86 -60.57
CA ASP A 12 -13.99 -6.65 -59.84
C ASP A 12 -15.11 -5.61 -59.97
N TRP A 13 -16.02 -5.61 -59.00
CA TRP A 13 -17.16 -4.71 -58.95
C TRP A 13 -16.74 -3.25 -58.75
N ASP A 14 -15.59 -2.99 -58.13
CA ASP A 14 -15.10 -1.63 -57.91
C ASP A 14 -14.63 -1.02 -59.24
N ALA A 15 -14.05 -1.83 -60.13
CA ALA A 15 -13.68 -1.41 -61.49
C ALA A 15 -14.89 -1.13 -62.41
N LEU A 16 -16.06 -1.72 -62.11
CA LEU A 16 -17.29 -1.55 -62.89
C LEU A 16 -18.25 -0.50 -62.29
N THR A 17 -17.96 0.01 -61.09
CA THR A 17 -18.81 0.99 -60.43
C THR A 17 -18.52 2.40 -60.98
N PRO A 18 -19.51 3.10 -61.56
CA PRO A 18 -19.28 4.44 -62.08
C PRO A 18 -18.89 5.40 -60.94
N THR A 19 -17.91 6.26 -61.23
CA THR A 19 -17.43 7.29 -60.30
C THR A 19 -18.14 8.61 -60.55
N CYS A 20 -18.59 9.25 -59.47
CA CYS A 20 -19.19 10.58 -59.54
C CYS A 20 -18.16 11.60 -60.05
N SER A 21 -18.54 12.40 -61.05
CA SER A 21 -17.67 13.39 -61.67
C SER A 21 -17.30 14.55 -60.74
N LEU A 22 -18.11 14.83 -59.72
CA LEU A 22 -17.89 15.94 -58.78
C LEU A 22 -17.05 15.56 -57.56
N CYS A 23 -17.34 14.41 -56.93
CA CYS A 23 -16.63 14.01 -55.70
C CYS A 23 -15.60 12.89 -55.91
N GLY A 24 -15.53 12.31 -57.12
CA GLY A 24 -14.57 11.26 -57.48
C GLY A 24 -14.81 9.90 -56.81
N LYS A 25 -15.90 9.72 -56.07
CA LYS A 25 -16.20 8.47 -55.34
C LYS A 25 -17.01 7.50 -56.22
N PRO A 26 -16.71 6.19 -56.17
CA PRO A 26 -17.55 5.17 -56.80
C PRO A 26 -18.91 5.13 -56.09
N SER A 27 -19.99 5.16 -56.86
CA SER A 27 -21.36 5.07 -56.33
C SER A 27 -22.22 4.21 -57.24
N GLY A 28 -23.03 3.33 -56.65
CA GLY A 28 -24.00 2.53 -57.42
C GLY A 28 -25.20 3.34 -57.93
N SER A 29 -25.34 4.60 -57.51
CA SER A 29 -26.44 5.51 -57.84
C SER A 29 -25.95 6.80 -58.51
N VAL A 30 -25.01 6.68 -59.44
CA VAL A 30 -24.64 7.80 -60.32
C VAL A 30 -25.73 7.95 -61.38
N ASP A 31 -26.31 9.14 -61.45
CA ASP A 31 -27.28 9.49 -62.48
C ASP A 31 -26.58 9.52 -63.86
N THR A 32 -27.16 8.83 -64.84
CA THR A 32 -26.52 8.64 -66.16
C THR A 32 -26.55 9.88 -67.03
N GLU A 33 -27.43 10.86 -66.76
CA GLU A 33 -27.51 12.10 -67.52
C GLU A 33 -26.55 13.16 -66.97
N THR A 34 -26.39 13.23 -65.65
CA THR A 34 -25.56 14.26 -64.99
C THR A 34 -24.19 13.77 -64.57
N GLY A 35 -23.98 12.46 -64.43
CA GLY A 35 -22.73 11.87 -63.94
C GLY A 35 -22.48 12.12 -62.45
N LEU A 36 -23.50 12.57 -61.71
CA LEU A 36 -23.42 12.90 -60.29
C LEU A 36 -24.08 11.81 -59.45
N CYS A 37 -23.50 11.51 -58.29
CA CYS A 37 -24.18 10.66 -57.31
C CYS A 37 -25.26 11.45 -56.57
N GLN A 38 -26.31 10.77 -56.13
CA GLN A 38 -27.45 11.38 -55.43
C GLN A 38 -27.10 12.45 -54.35
N PRO A 39 -26.11 12.26 -53.46
CA PRO A 39 -25.75 13.30 -52.46
C PRO A 39 -25.07 14.53 -53.06
N CYS A 40 -24.57 14.47 -54.30
CA CYS A 40 -24.01 15.61 -55.02
C CYS A 40 -25.06 16.35 -55.85
N THR A 41 -26.13 15.66 -56.29
CA THR A 41 -27.21 16.27 -57.10
C THR A 41 -28.20 17.04 -56.22
N ASP A 42 -28.45 16.59 -54.99
CA ASP A 42 -29.29 17.31 -54.02
C ASP A 42 -28.50 17.67 -52.75
N PRO A 43 -27.97 18.91 -52.63
CA PRO A 43 -27.22 19.33 -51.44
C PRO A 43 -28.10 19.52 -50.18
N ILE A 44 -29.43 19.35 -50.29
CA ILE A 44 -30.41 19.70 -49.23
C ILE A 44 -31.07 18.47 -48.59
N SER A 45 -30.87 17.25 -49.11
CA SER A 45 -31.58 16.05 -48.64
C SER A 45 -30.76 15.10 -47.76
N TYR A 46 -29.57 15.50 -47.29
CA TYR A 46 -28.89 14.78 -46.21
C TYR A 46 -29.25 15.36 -44.83
N THR A 47 -30.40 14.96 -44.31
CA THR A 47 -30.62 14.97 -42.85
C THR A 47 -30.04 13.67 -42.29
N PRO A 48 -28.95 13.69 -41.50
CA PRO A 48 -28.65 12.55 -40.66
C PRO A 48 -29.77 12.45 -39.62
N THR A 49 -30.65 11.45 -39.78
CA THR A 49 -31.66 11.09 -38.78
C THR A 49 -30.99 10.52 -37.54
N SER A 50 -30.55 11.42 -36.65
CA SER A 50 -30.51 11.20 -35.20
C SER A 50 -30.44 12.56 -34.50
N ALA A 51 -31.57 13.26 -34.49
CA ALA A 51 -31.81 14.43 -33.64
C ALA A 51 -32.57 13.98 -32.39
N ALA A 52 -31.87 13.93 -31.25
CA ALA A 52 -32.49 14.26 -29.97
C ALA A 52 -32.50 15.80 -29.85
N ALA A 53 -33.66 16.33 -29.50
CA ALA A 53 -34.04 17.75 -29.48
C ALA A 53 -33.09 18.71 -28.72
N PRO A 54 -33.14 20.03 -28.97
CA PRO A 54 -32.28 21.02 -28.34
C PRO A 54 -32.74 21.33 -26.92
N GLY A 55 -31.89 21.01 -25.93
CA GLY A 55 -32.03 21.50 -24.55
C GLY A 55 -31.65 22.98 -24.44
N GLY A 56 -32.44 23.73 -23.67
CA GLY A 56 -32.37 25.20 -23.51
C GLY A 56 -31.10 25.76 -22.85
N PRO A 57 -31.10 27.07 -22.54
CA PRO A 57 -29.94 27.77 -21.98
C PRO A 57 -29.77 27.36 -20.52
N GLY A 58 -28.88 26.41 -20.28
CA GLY A 58 -28.44 26.02 -18.96
C GLY A 58 -26.95 25.74 -19.01
N ASP A 59 -26.16 26.68 -18.50
CA ASP A 59 -24.73 26.54 -18.17
C ASP A 59 -24.53 25.50 -17.05
N ALA A 60 -24.99 24.27 -17.27
CA ALA A 60 -24.67 23.13 -16.44
C ALA A 60 -23.32 22.59 -16.89
N ALA A 61 -22.26 23.11 -16.27
CA ALA A 61 -20.87 22.69 -16.40
C ALA A 61 -20.74 21.22 -16.85
N ARG A 62 -20.31 21.00 -18.10
CA ARG A 62 -19.97 19.66 -18.62
C ARG A 62 -19.07 18.98 -17.61
N ARG A 63 -19.59 18.00 -16.89
CA ARG A 63 -18.83 17.18 -15.93
C ARG A 63 -17.57 16.69 -16.66
N PRO A 64 -16.36 17.00 -16.19
CA PRO A 64 -15.15 16.53 -16.85
C PRO A 64 -15.18 15.01 -16.89
N GLY A 65 -14.83 14.43 -18.05
CA GLY A 65 -14.69 12.99 -18.19
C GLY A 65 -13.68 12.42 -17.17
N PRO A 66 -13.71 11.12 -16.87
CA PRO A 66 -12.95 10.53 -15.77
C PRO A 66 -11.45 10.87 -15.82
N ARG A 67 -10.83 10.89 -17.01
CA ARG A 67 -9.42 11.29 -17.19
C ARG A 67 -9.13 12.75 -16.79
N ARG A 68 -10.05 13.69 -17.08
CA ARG A 68 -9.90 15.11 -16.68
C ARG A 68 -10.10 15.30 -15.18
N ARG A 69 -10.97 14.52 -14.54
CA ARG A 69 -11.16 14.58 -13.08
C ARG A 69 -9.92 14.14 -12.32
N TYR A 70 -9.25 13.09 -12.79
CA TYR A 70 -7.98 12.67 -12.20
C TYR A 70 -6.89 13.73 -12.38
N ALA A 71 -6.79 14.34 -13.56
CA ALA A 71 -5.83 15.43 -13.79
C ALA A 71 -6.10 16.66 -12.88
N GLN A 72 -7.36 17.05 -12.70
CA GLN A 72 -7.72 18.16 -11.81
C GLN A 72 -7.43 17.85 -10.33
N ARG A 73 -7.76 16.65 -9.87
CA ARG A 73 -7.48 16.22 -8.50
C ARG A 73 -5.97 16.13 -8.26
N ASP A 74 -5.23 15.53 -9.20
CA ASP A 74 -3.80 15.36 -9.07
C ASP A 74 -3.10 16.73 -9.08
N ALA A 75 -3.51 17.67 -9.93
CA ALA A 75 -3.03 19.06 -9.90
C ALA A 75 -3.31 19.76 -8.55
N HIS A 76 -4.51 19.57 -8.00
CA HIS A 76 -4.86 20.14 -6.69
C HIS A 76 -4.05 19.53 -5.53
N ILE A 77 -3.74 18.23 -5.59
CA ILE A 77 -2.85 17.57 -4.64
C ILE A 77 -1.44 18.18 -4.70
N VAL A 78 -0.93 18.42 -5.91
CA VAL A 78 0.38 19.04 -6.13
C VAL A 78 0.41 20.47 -5.58
N GLU A 79 -0.60 21.27 -5.87
CA GLU A 79 -0.73 22.65 -5.39
C GLU A 79 -0.69 22.71 -3.86
N ARG A 80 -1.53 21.91 -3.19
CA ARG A 80 -1.59 21.83 -1.73
C ARG A 80 -0.27 21.38 -1.12
N TYR A 81 0.39 20.41 -1.74
CA TYR A 81 1.69 19.94 -1.29
C TYR A 81 2.77 21.02 -1.38
N ASN A 82 2.78 21.79 -2.47
CA ASN A 82 3.69 22.91 -2.67
C ASN A 82 3.38 24.09 -1.73
N ALA A 83 2.09 24.33 -1.41
CA ALA A 83 1.66 25.28 -0.38
C ALA A 83 2.12 24.88 1.04
N GLY A 84 2.50 23.62 1.21
CA GLY A 84 3.20 23.11 2.39
C GLY A 84 2.38 22.24 3.31
N ASP A 85 1.16 21.89 2.90
CA ASP A 85 0.29 20.99 3.63
C ASP A 85 0.91 19.58 3.74
N PRO A 86 0.80 18.92 4.91
CA PRO A 86 1.34 17.59 5.06
C PRO A 86 0.48 16.58 4.27
N VAL A 87 1.15 15.55 3.72
CA VAL A 87 0.53 14.47 2.94
C VAL A 87 -0.68 13.86 3.64
N THR A 88 -0.67 13.78 4.98
CA THR A 88 -1.78 13.25 5.78
C THR A 88 -3.01 14.16 5.73
N THR A 89 -2.84 15.47 5.81
CA THR A 89 -3.96 16.43 5.71
C THR A 89 -4.52 16.45 4.30
N ILE A 90 -3.65 16.42 3.28
CA ILE A 90 -4.08 16.31 1.87
C ILE A 90 -4.87 15.01 1.65
N ALA A 91 -4.40 13.90 2.21
CA ALA A 91 -5.06 12.60 2.10
C ALA A 91 -6.45 12.61 2.73
N THR A 92 -6.59 13.14 3.95
CA THR A 92 -7.89 13.24 4.64
C THR A 92 -8.87 14.10 3.84
N ASP A 93 -8.46 15.30 3.43
CA ASP A 93 -9.35 16.25 2.74
C ASP A 93 -9.77 15.75 1.35
N GLN A 94 -8.91 14.99 0.68
CA GLN A 94 -9.22 14.38 -0.62
C GLN A 94 -9.88 12.99 -0.49
N SER A 95 -10.14 12.50 0.73
CA SER A 95 -10.64 11.14 0.99
C SER A 95 -9.79 10.04 0.32
N MET A 96 -8.47 10.22 0.32
CA MET A 96 -7.48 9.32 -0.26
C MET A 96 -6.59 8.69 0.82
N SER A 97 -5.94 7.58 0.49
CA SER A 97 -4.89 7.06 1.35
C SER A 97 -3.61 7.91 1.22
N PRO A 98 -2.78 8.04 2.28
CA PRO A 98 -1.49 8.72 2.18
C PRO A 98 -0.55 8.10 1.13
N GLY A 99 -0.70 6.79 0.84
CA GLY A 99 0.01 6.12 -0.23
C GLY A 99 -0.41 6.58 -1.62
N ALA A 100 -1.71 6.81 -1.84
CA ALA A 100 -2.23 7.31 -3.10
C ALA A 100 -1.77 8.74 -3.38
N VAL A 101 -1.72 9.60 -2.36
CA VAL A 101 -1.15 10.95 -2.48
C VAL A 101 0.34 10.90 -2.84
N ARG A 102 1.13 10.02 -2.19
CA ARG A 102 2.56 9.83 -2.54
C ARG A 102 2.74 9.35 -3.99
N ALA A 103 1.88 8.45 -4.46
CA ALA A 103 1.94 7.96 -5.83
C ALA A 103 1.62 9.05 -6.87
N VAL A 104 0.73 10.00 -6.54
CA VAL A 104 0.50 11.19 -7.36
C VAL A 104 1.75 12.06 -7.40
N LEU A 105 2.34 12.38 -6.23
CA LEU A 105 3.57 13.19 -6.16
C LEU A 105 4.74 12.53 -6.91
N ASP A 106 4.91 11.22 -6.81
CA ASP A 106 5.95 10.46 -7.51
C ASP A 106 5.73 10.48 -9.04
N ARG A 107 4.46 10.37 -9.50
CA ARG A 107 4.11 10.43 -10.93
C ARG A 107 4.39 11.81 -11.54
N GLU A 108 4.12 12.86 -10.77
CA GLU A 108 4.38 14.25 -11.15
C GLU A 108 5.84 14.67 -10.92
N GLY A 109 6.71 13.75 -10.48
CA GLY A 109 8.14 14.00 -10.29
C GLY A 109 8.47 14.93 -9.12
N ILE A 110 7.54 15.15 -8.20
CA ILE A 110 7.76 16.06 -7.07
C ILE A 110 8.58 15.35 -6.00
N GLN A 111 9.75 15.92 -5.70
CA GLN A 111 10.57 15.42 -4.62
C GLN A 111 9.85 15.59 -3.28
N ARG A 112 9.63 14.45 -2.62
CA ARG A 112 9.00 14.42 -1.31
C ARG A 112 9.88 15.13 -0.29
N ARG A 113 9.33 16.14 0.38
CA ARG A 113 9.84 16.75 1.60
C ARG A 113 10.26 15.63 2.55
N ARG A 114 11.55 15.57 2.86
CA ARG A 114 12.12 14.59 3.79
C ARG A 114 11.36 14.72 5.10
N THR A 115 10.62 13.68 5.47
CA THR A 115 9.98 13.64 6.78
C THR A 115 11.08 13.50 7.84
N LEU A 116 10.93 14.23 8.95
CA LEU A 116 11.81 14.17 10.13
C LEU A 116 12.01 12.74 10.70
N GLY A 117 11.22 11.75 10.25
CA GLY A 117 11.37 10.34 10.60
C GLY A 117 12.35 9.55 9.73
N GLY A 118 12.62 9.98 8.49
CA GLY A 118 13.54 9.31 7.57
C GLY A 118 15.01 9.53 7.93
N ASN A 119 15.36 10.74 8.38
CA ASN A 119 16.72 11.07 8.82
C ASN A 119 17.17 10.23 10.03
N ARG A 120 16.26 9.90 10.96
CA ARG A 120 16.62 9.11 12.14
C ARG A 120 17.18 7.73 11.78
N ILE A 121 16.72 7.11 10.69
CA ILE A 121 17.22 5.80 10.25
C ILE A 121 18.64 5.92 9.67
N ALA A 122 18.92 7.01 8.95
CA ALA A 122 20.25 7.28 8.42
C ALA A 122 21.24 7.63 9.54
N GLU A 123 20.83 8.46 10.51
CA GLU A 123 21.64 8.82 11.67
C GLU A 123 21.88 7.63 12.62
N ASP A 124 20.93 6.69 12.73
CA ASP A 124 21.11 5.45 13.51
C ASP A 124 22.13 4.48 12.86
N ARG A 125 22.49 4.71 11.59
CA ARG A 125 23.55 3.99 10.88
C ARG A 125 24.87 4.76 10.82
N ASP A 126 24.93 5.95 11.41
CA ASP A 126 26.17 6.71 11.51
C ASP A 126 27.19 5.88 12.30
N PRO A 127 28.33 5.51 11.71
CA PRO A 127 29.36 4.72 12.37
C PRO A 127 29.79 5.31 13.72
N SER A 128 29.81 6.64 13.85
CA SER A 128 30.22 7.32 15.08
C SER A 128 29.26 7.09 16.25
N ILE A 129 27.96 6.92 15.98
CA ILE A 129 26.96 6.61 17.01
C ILE A 129 27.01 5.13 17.37
N VAL A 130 27.19 4.25 16.37
CA VAL A 130 27.33 2.81 16.57
C VAL A 130 28.55 2.49 17.43
N ASP A 131 29.70 3.10 17.12
CA ASP A 131 30.95 2.88 17.86
C ASP A 131 30.86 3.37 19.30
N LYS A 132 30.22 4.53 19.53
CA LYS A 132 29.98 5.04 20.89
C LYS A 132 29.05 4.14 21.69
N VAL A 133 27.97 3.64 21.08
CA VAL A 133 27.07 2.68 21.72
C VAL A 133 27.80 1.39 22.04
N ARG A 134 28.64 0.89 21.12
CA ARG A 134 29.46 -0.31 21.33
C ARG A 134 30.43 -0.13 22.49
N ARG A 135 31.18 0.98 22.52
CA ARG A 135 32.14 1.27 23.59
C ARG A 135 31.46 1.36 24.95
N LEU A 136 30.39 2.13 25.05
CA LEU A 136 29.66 2.31 26.31
C LEU A 136 29.04 0.99 26.80
N TYR A 137 28.48 0.19 25.89
CA TYR A 137 27.73 -1.02 26.24
C TYR A 137 28.61 -2.27 26.44
N VAL A 138 29.58 -2.47 25.54
CA VAL A 138 30.45 -3.65 25.51
C VAL A 138 31.68 -3.42 26.39
N ASP A 139 32.42 -2.34 26.17
CA ASP A 139 33.72 -2.11 26.82
C ASP A 139 33.56 -1.53 28.22
N GLU A 140 32.66 -0.55 28.39
CA GLU A 140 32.41 0.13 29.67
C GLU A 140 31.27 -0.52 30.48
N HIS A 141 30.66 -1.59 29.97
CA HIS A 141 29.57 -2.36 30.62
C HIS A 141 28.37 -1.52 31.12
N CYS A 142 28.12 -0.36 30.54
CA CYS A 142 27.00 0.50 30.93
C CYS A 142 25.65 -0.14 30.57
N SER A 143 24.62 0.15 31.38
CA SER A 143 23.25 -0.22 31.03
C SER A 143 22.77 0.57 29.81
N VAL A 144 21.75 0.05 29.11
CA VAL A 144 21.17 0.74 27.94
C VAL A 144 20.64 2.13 28.30
N GLU A 145 20.14 2.30 29.53
CA GLU A 145 19.62 3.56 30.06
C GLU A 145 20.74 4.56 30.37
N GLU A 146 21.84 4.07 30.94
CA GLU A 146 23.02 4.89 31.21
C GLU A 146 23.70 5.32 29.90
N ALA A 147 23.83 4.41 28.94
CA ALA A 147 24.34 4.72 27.61
C ALA A 147 23.47 5.76 26.90
N ALA A 148 22.13 5.63 27.00
CA ALA A 148 21.19 6.61 26.45
C ALA A 148 21.38 8.01 27.07
N ARG A 149 21.53 8.07 28.40
CA ARG A 149 21.75 9.33 29.13
C ARG A 149 23.07 10.00 28.73
N ARG A 150 24.17 9.24 28.67
CA ARG A 150 25.50 9.75 28.28
C ARG A 150 25.55 10.22 26.83
N LEU A 151 24.77 9.59 25.96
CA LEU A 151 24.69 9.96 24.54
C LEU A 151 23.64 11.05 24.24
N GLY A 152 22.84 11.46 25.23
CA GLY A 152 21.77 12.43 25.03
C GLY A 152 20.67 11.95 24.08
N VAL A 153 20.48 10.62 23.95
CA VAL A 153 19.49 10.02 23.05
C VAL A 153 18.46 9.21 23.83
N GLY A 154 17.28 8.99 23.24
CA GLY A 154 16.26 8.14 23.85
C GLY A 154 16.68 6.66 23.90
N VAL A 155 16.26 5.94 24.96
CA VAL A 155 16.52 4.49 25.14
C VAL A 155 16.07 3.67 23.93
N SER A 156 14.91 4.00 23.34
CA SER A 156 14.40 3.35 22.13
C SER A 156 15.34 3.51 20.93
N ARG A 157 16.07 4.63 20.85
CA ARG A 157 17.06 4.88 19.80
C ARG A 157 18.29 3.99 20.00
N VAL A 158 18.81 3.92 21.23
CA VAL A 158 19.94 3.01 21.55
C VAL A 158 19.59 1.56 21.25
N ARG A 159 18.41 1.08 21.67
CA ARG A 159 17.93 -0.28 21.33
C ARG A 159 17.79 -0.51 19.83
N SER A 160 17.31 0.49 19.10
CA SER A 160 17.20 0.45 17.63
C SER A 160 18.57 0.34 16.96
N VAL A 161 19.54 1.15 17.40
CA VAL A 161 20.94 1.11 16.93
C VAL A 161 21.57 -0.25 17.24
N MET A 162 21.43 -0.75 18.47
CA MET A 162 21.95 -2.07 18.87
C MET A 162 21.38 -3.19 18.00
N ARG A 163 20.05 -3.27 17.87
CA ARG A 163 19.37 -4.31 17.08
C ARG A 163 19.76 -4.28 15.61
N ARG A 164 19.87 -3.09 15.01
CA ARG A 164 20.18 -2.93 13.58
C ARG A 164 21.64 -3.20 13.25
N ASN A 165 22.55 -3.02 14.22
CA ASN A 165 23.99 -3.25 14.05
C ASN A 165 24.46 -4.55 14.70
N GLY A 166 23.53 -5.45 15.08
CA GLY A 166 23.86 -6.78 15.61
C GLY A 166 24.50 -6.77 17.00
N ILE A 167 24.35 -5.70 17.78
CA ILE A 167 24.76 -5.67 19.18
C ILE A 167 23.67 -6.35 19.99
N GLU A 168 23.90 -7.60 20.38
CA GLU A 168 22.95 -8.37 21.17
C GLU A 168 22.73 -7.71 22.54
N PRO A 169 21.46 -7.50 22.95
CA PRO A 169 21.17 -7.07 24.29
C PRO A 169 21.58 -8.18 25.26
N ARG A 170 22.40 -7.82 26.27
CA ARG A 170 22.62 -8.59 27.49
C ARG A 170 21.26 -9.02 28.01
N GLN A 171 21.06 -10.32 28.17
CA GLN A 171 19.83 -10.90 28.68
C GLN A 171 19.55 -10.32 30.07
N THR A 172 18.76 -9.24 30.11
CA THR A 172 18.40 -8.55 31.33
C THR A 172 16.88 -8.66 31.39
N GLY A 173 16.41 -9.70 32.08
CA GLY A 173 14.97 -9.97 32.18
C GLY A 173 14.55 -11.44 32.29
N GLY A 174 15.48 -12.39 32.30
CA GLY A 174 15.19 -13.76 32.72
C GLY A 174 15.76 -13.96 34.11
N THR A 175 14.92 -14.37 35.07
CA THR A 175 15.41 -15.11 36.25
C THR A 175 16.46 -16.09 35.75
N ALA A 176 17.66 -16.08 36.36
CA ALA A 176 18.72 -17.02 36.01
C ALA A 176 18.11 -18.41 35.81
N PRO A 177 18.50 -19.18 34.76
CA PRO A 177 17.88 -20.46 34.47
C PRO A 177 17.83 -21.27 35.76
N MET A 178 16.62 -21.56 36.25
CA MET A 178 16.47 -22.30 37.50
C MET A 178 17.25 -23.60 37.37
N PRO A 179 18.08 -23.98 38.37
CA PRO A 179 18.82 -25.23 38.35
C PRO A 179 17.92 -26.42 38.00
N GLN A 180 18.41 -27.35 37.18
CA GLN A 180 17.59 -28.44 36.64
C GLN A 180 17.07 -29.37 37.74
N ASP A 181 17.88 -29.61 38.77
CA ASP A 181 17.51 -30.34 39.98
C ASP A 181 16.28 -29.74 40.69
N VAL A 182 16.19 -28.41 40.76
CA VAL A 182 15.03 -27.72 41.33
C VAL A 182 13.79 -27.88 40.45
N ARG A 183 13.96 -27.87 39.12
CA ARG A 183 12.84 -28.11 38.19
C ARG A 183 12.30 -29.54 38.31
N ASP A 184 13.20 -30.51 38.39
CA ASP A 184 12.84 -31.93 38.52
C ASP A 184 12.15 -32.22 39.85
N ASP A 185 12.60 -31.58 40.94
CA ASP A 185 11.93 -31.69 42.24
C ASP A 185 10.51 -31.10 42.20
N ILE A 186 10.32 -29.93 41.56
CA ILE A 186 9.01 -29.32 41.38
C ILE A 186 8.06 -30.24 40.61
N ILE A 187 8.51 -30.84 39.50
CA ILE A 187 7.70 -31.76 38.69
C ILE A 187 7.35 -33.01 39.49
N ARG A 188 8.32 -33.60 40.19
CA ARG A 188 8.13 -34.78 41.03
C ARG A 188 7.10 -34.54 42.14
N ARG A 189 7.23 -33.44 42.89
CA ARG A 189 6.30 -33.08 43.98
C ARG A 189 4.90 -32.77 43.47
N TYR A 190 4.78 -32.09 42.32
CA TYR A 190 3.49 -31.83 41.71
C TYR A 190 2.78 -33.13 41.27
N ASN A 191 3.53 -34.07 40.69
CA ASN A 191 3.01 -35.40 40.33
C ASN A 191 2.64 -36.24 41.56
N ALA A 192 3.29 -36.02 42.71
CA ALA A 192 2.93 -36.60 44.00
C ALA A 192 1.69 -35.95 44.66
N ALA A 193 0.94 -35.12 43.91
CA ALA A 193 -0.26 -34.41 44.33
C ALA A 193 -0.06 -33.29 45.38
N GLU A 194 1.17 -32.80 45.56
CA GLU A 194 1.45 -31.63 46.37
C GLU A 194 0.98 -30.33 45.67
N PRO A 195 0.30 -29.40 46.37
CA PRO A 195 -0.22 -28.20 45.73
C PRO A 195 0.91 -27.22 45.37
N ALA A 196 0.83 -26.62 44.18
CA ALA A 196 1.85 -25.69 43.67
C ALA A 196 2.23 -24.53 44.63
N PRO A 197 1.31 -23.96 45.45
CA PRO A 197 1.68 -22.99 46.49
C PRO A 197 2.58 -23.56 47.60
N ALA A 198 2.42 -24.84 47.98
CA ALA A 198 3.28 -25.48 48.99
C ALA A 198 4.69 -25.76 48.44
N ILE A 199 4.75 -26.24 47.19
CA ILE A 199 6.02 -26.42 46.47
C ILE A 199 6.76 -25.08 46.32
N ALA A 200 6.03 -24.02 45.96
CA ALA A 200 6.57 -22.67 45.85
C ALA A 200 7.16 -22.16 47.17
N ALA A 201 6.46 -22.38 48.28
CA ALA A 201 6.93 -22.03 49.62
C ALA A 201 8.19 -22.82 50.01
N ALA A 202 8.25 -24.12 49.68
CA ALA A 202 9.40 -24.98 49.98
C ALA A 202 10.69 -24.54 49.26
N HIS A 203 10.56 -23.96 48.06
CA HIS A 203 11.70 -23.46 47.27
C HIS A 203 11.92 -21.95 47.37
N GLY A 204 11.10 -21.23 48.15
CA GLY A 204 11.18 -19.76 48.27
C GLY A 204 10.91 -19.02 46.95
N ILE A 205 10.16 -19.62 46.03
CA ILE A 205 9.87 -19.06 44.70
C ILE A 205 8.41 -18.59 44.60
N ASN A 206 8.13 -17.70 43.66
CA ASN A 206 6.76 -17.30 43.36
C ASN A 206 5.97 -18.50 42.77
N PRO A 207 4.72 -18.77 43.20
CA PRO A 207 3.87 -19.81 42.62
C PRO A 207 3.73 -19.74 41.09
N SER A 208 3.80 -18.54 40.51
CA SER A 208 3.78 -18.33 39.05
C SER A 208 4.98 -18.99 38.35
N THR A 209 6.13 -19.06 39.03
CA THR A 209 7.34 -19.74 38.54
C THR A 209 7.12 -21.25 38.47
N VAL A 210 6.44 -21.82 39.47
CA VAL A 210 6.07 -23.26 39.49
C VAL A 210 5.18 -23.59 38.29
N TYR A 211 4.13 -22.79 38.03
CA TYR A 211 3.27 -23.02 36.86
C TYR A 211 4.00 -22.83 35.52
N THR A 212 4.99 -21.95 35.46
CA THR A 212 5.83 -21.75 34.27
C THR A 212 6.69 -23.00 33.99
N VAL A 213 7.27 -23.59 35.05
CA VAL A 213 8.05 -24.84 34.95
C VAL A 213 7.17 -26.01 34.53
N LEU A 214 5.99 -26.17 35.14
CA LEU A 214 5.05 -27.23 34.79
C LEU A 214 4.57 -27.11 33.33
N ARG A 215 4.29 -25.89 32.86
CA ARG A 215 3.92 -25.63 31.46
C ARG A 215 5.08 -25.96 30.51
N ALA A 216 6.30 -25.57 30.86
CA ALA A 216 7.49 -25.87 30.05
C ALA A 216 7.78 -27.37 29.97
N ALA A 217 7.44 -28.12 31.04
CA ALA A 217 7.55 -29.57 31.10
C ALA A 217 6.34 -30.31 30.49
N GLY A 218 5.32 -29.60 30.00
CA GLY A 218 4.12 -30.21 29.40
C GLY A 218 3.18 -30.89 30.40
N VAL A 219 3.32 -30.63 31.71
CA VAL A 219 2.47 -31.24 32.74
C VAL A 219 1.11 -30.52 32.78
N PRO A 220 -0.01 -31.21 32.54
CA PRO A 220 -1.33 -30.60 32.57
C PRO A 220 -1.67 -30.14 33.99
N THR A 221 -2.04 -28.87 34.14
CA THR A 221 -2.40 -28.34 35.46
C THR A 221 -3.76 -28.87 35.89
N ARG A 222 -3.94 -29.17 37.18
CA ARG A 222 -5.20 -29.73 37.74
C ARG A 222 -6.46 -28.92 37.43
N LYS A 223 -6.34 -27.61 37.15
CA LYS A 223 -7.46 -26.74 36.70
C LYS A 223 -7.90 -26.99 35.25
N GLN A 224 -7.11 -27.70 34.44
CA GLN A 224 -7.42 -28.02 33.04
C GLN A 224 -8.01 -29.43 32.85
N ALA A 225 -8.15 -30.22 33.92
CA ALA A 225 -8.75 -31.56 33.86
C ALA A 225 -10.30 -31.56 33.96
N THR A 226 -10.92 -30.40 34.18
CA THR A 226 -12.37 -30.22 34.13
C THR A 226 -12.75 -29.27 33.00
N ARG A 227 -12.77 -29.81 31.78
CA ARG A 227 -13.59 -29.30 30.68
C ARG A 227 -13.95 -30.43 29.73
#